data_AF-A0A949ET09-F1
#
_entry.id   AF-A0A949ET09-F1
#
_cell.length_a   1.000
_cell.length_b   1.000
_cell.length_c   1.000
_cell.angle_alpha   90.00
_cell.angle_beta   90.00
_cell.angle_gamma   90.00
#
_symmetry.space_group_name_H-M   'P 1'
#
loop_
_entity.id
_entity.type
_entity.pdbx_description
1 polymer ?
#
loop_
_entity_poly.entity_id
_entity_poly.type
_entity_poly.pdbx_seq_one_letter_code
_entity_poly.pdbx_strand_id
1 'polypeptide(L)'
;MLDQNQIDKDQTDAPVDIFESGKKTRVIVELAGVNEEDIRIDLSEDILIISASRGNQSYYKDVKLPRPSEGISGKIYNNGVLEVTLN
;
A
#
# COMPACT_ATOMS: atom_id res chain seq x y z
N MET A 1 18.88 -5.57 -23.65
CA MET A 1 18.21 -4.47 -22.93
C MET A 1 17.06 -5.13 -22.17
N LEU A 2 16.99 -4.97 -20.85
CA LEU A 2 15.94 -5.62 -20.06
C LEU A 2 14.66 -4.79 -20.19
N ASP A 3 13.62 -5.41 -20.73
CA ASP A 3 12.28 -4.84 -20.83
C ASP A 3 11.72 -4.57 -19.42
N GLN A 4 11.58 -3.30 -19.05
CA GLN A 4 11.04 -2.87 -17.76
C GLN A 4 9.50 -2.83 -17.74
N ASN A 5 8.82 -3.84 -18.30
CA ASN A 5 7.35 -3.87 -18.17
C ASN A 5 6.78 -5.28 -18.16
N GLN A 6 7.25 -6.07 -17.20
CA GLN A 6 6.55 -7.29 -16.79
C GLN A 6 5.71 -6.92 -15.56
N ILE A 7 4.58 -6.24 -15.79
CA ILE A 7 3.50 -6.23 -14.81
C ILE A 7 3.11 -7.70 -14.67
N ASP A 8 3.43 -8.30 -13.52
CA ASP A 8 3.04 -9.67 -13.18
C ASP A 8 1.54 -9.81 -13.47
N LYS A 9 1.19 -10.67 -14.42
CA LYS A 9 -0.18 -10.83 -14.93
C LYS A 9 -1.19 -11.30 -13.87
N ASP A 10 -0.72 -11.61 -12.65
CA ASP A 10 -1.51 -12.10 -11.52
C ASP A 10 -1.70 -11.07 -10.41
N GLN A 11 -1.26 -9.81 -10.59
CA GLN A 11 -1.52 -8.75 -9.61
C GLN A 11 -2.88 -8.11 -9.83
N THR A 12 -3.68 -8.10 -8.76
CA THR A 12 -4.98 -7.43 -8.75
C THR A 12 -4.78 -5.92 -8.55
N ASP A 13 -5.42 -5.12 -9.39
CA ASP A 13 -5.39 -3.67 -9.25
C ASP A 13 -6.18 -3.24 -8.02
N ALA A 14 -5.49 -2.75 -6.99
CA ALA A 14 -6.09 -2.18 -5.79
C ALA A 14 -6.27 -0.66 -5.92
N PRO A 15 -7.49 -0.13 -5.73
CA PRO A 15 -7.73 1.29 -5.54
C PRO A 15 -6.92 1.85 -4.36
N VAL A 16 -6.37 3.05 -4.55
CA VAL A 16 -5.59 3.76 -3.52
C VAL A 16 -6.04 5.21 -3.46
N ASP A 17 -6.35 5.69 -2.26
CA ASP A 17 -6.63 7.09 -1.97
C ASP A 17 -5.61 7.67 -0.99
N ILE A 18 -5.23 8.94 -1.19
CA ILE A 18 -4.24 9.64 -0.38
C ILE A 18 -4.85 10.95 0.14
N PHE A 19 -4.77 11.17 1.45
CA PHE A 19 -5.27 12.37 2.12
C PHE A 19 -4.16 13.04 2.93
N GLU A 20 -4.03 14.37 2.80
CA GLU A 20 -3.06 15.16 3.56
C GLU A 20 -3.76 16.04 4.61
N SER A 21 -3.20 16.07 5.82
CA SER A 21 -3.66 17.00 6.86
C SER A 21 -2.49 17.45 7.73
N GLY A 22 -2.05 18.70 7.54
CA GLY A 22 -0.92 19.26 8.28
C GLY A 22 0.36 18.50 7.97
N LYS A 23 0.95 17.84 8.96
CA LYS A 23 2.14 16.95 8.82
C LYS A 23 1.82 15.48 8.60
N LYS A 24 0.54 15.09 8.64
CA LYS A 24 0.13 13.71 8.45
C LYS A 24 -0.30 13.42 7.03
N THR A 25 -0.02 12.20 6.58
CA THR A 25 -0.54 11.62 5.35
C THR A 25 -1.31 10.35 5.70
N ARG A 26 -2.51 10.17 5.15
CA ARG A 26 -3.30 8.93 5.28
C ARG A 26 -3.41 8.30 3.90
N VAL A 27 -3.06 7.01 3.82
CA VAL A 27 -3.18 6.19 2.61
C VAL A 27 -4.22 5.11 2.88
N ILE A 28 -5.20 4.98 2.01
CA ILE A 28 -6.27 3.98 2.09
C ILE A 28 -6.16 3.07 0.87
N VAL A 29 -6.16 1.75 1.07
CA VAL A 29 -6.03 0.74 0.01
C VAL A 29 -7.04 -0.38 0.21
N GLU A 30 -7.73 -0.78 -0.86
CA GLU A 30 -8.60 -1.96 -0.86
C GLU A 30 -7.80 -3.23 -1.19
N LEU A 31 -7.75 -4.16 -0.24
CA LEU A 31 -7.08 -5.45 -0.31
C LEU A 31 -8.10 -6.57 -0.01
N ALA A 32 -9.08 -6.75 -0.90
CA ALA A 32 -10.12 -7.76 -0.68
C ALA A 32 -9.56 -9.19 -0.72
N GLY A 33 -10.00 -10.03 0.22
CA GLY A 33 -9.66 -11.46 0.23
C GLY A 33 -8.33 -11.83 0.89
N VAL A 34 -7.60 -10.89 1.48
CA VAL A 34 -6.40 -11.17 2.29
C VAL A 34 -6.67 -11.01 3.80
N ASN A 35 -5.88 -11.66 4.64
CA ASN A 35 -5.87 -11.40 6.08
C ASN A 35 -4.89 -10.28 6.43
N GLU A 36 -5.04 -9.69 7.62
CA GLU A 36 -4.11 -8.68 8.12
C GLU A 36 -2.65 -9.19 8.17
N GLU A 37 -2.47 -10.46 8.52
CA GLU A 37 -1.16 -11.15 8.63
C GLU A 37 -0.45 -11.34 7.29
N ASP A 38 -1.19 -11.28 6.18
CA ASP A 38 -0.65 -11.40 4.83
C ASP A 38 -0.08 -10.06 4.32
N ILE A 39 -0.40 -8.94 4.98
CA ILE A 39 -0.06 -7.58 4.56
C ILE A 39 1.33 -7.20 5.05
N ARG A 40 2.20 -6.81 4.12
CA ARG A 40 3.50 -6.18 4.38
C ARG A 40 3.47 -4.72 3.92
N ILE A 41 4.10 -3.87 4.72
CA ILE A 41 4.17 -2.43 4.48
C ILE A 41 5.62 -2.00 4.70
N ASP A 42 6.19 -1.35 3.71
CA ASP A 42 7.53 -0.78 3.76
C ASP A 42 7.47 0.70 3.37
N LEU A 43 8.23 1.54 4.07
CA LEU A 43 8.32 2.97 3.79
C LEU A 43 9.78 3.32 3.44
N SER A 44 9.98 3.96 2.30
CA SER A 44 11.26 4.50 1.88
C SER A 44 11.08 5.94 1.41
N GLU A 45 11.56 6.89 2.21
CA GLU A 45 11.43 8.34 1.99
C GLU A 45 9.97 8.78 1.74
N ASP A 46 9.60 8.93 0.47
CA ASP A 46 8.28 9.36 0.00
C ASP A 46 7.56 8.26 -0.82
N ILE A 47 7.96 6.99 -0.64
CA ILE A 47 7.33 5.83 -1.28
C ILE A 47 6.86 4.85 -0.20
N LEU A 48 5.56 4.59 -0.17
CA LEU A 48 4.95 3.55 0.65
C LEU A 48 4.67 2.33 -0.22
N ILE A 49 5.33 1.22 0.07
CA ILE A 49 5.14 -0.07 -0.60
C ILE A 49 4.17 -0.90 0.23
N ILE A 50 3.10 -1.36 -0.40
CA ILE A 50 2.10 -2.25 0.22
C ILE A 50 2.02 -3.51 -0.61
N SER A 51 2.19 -4.67 0.04
CA SER A 51 2.03 -5.96 -0.62
C SER A 51 1.23 -6.93 0.24
N ALA A 52 0.42 -7.76 -0.40
CA ALA A 52 -0.35 -8.81 0.27
C ALA A 52 -0.64 -9.94 -0.71
N SER A 53 -0.63 -11.19 -0.25
CA SER A 53 -0.99 -12.32 -1.12
C SER A 53 -1.67 -13.41 -0.32
N ARG A 54 -2.77 -13.93 -0.88
CA ARG A 54 -3.51 -15.07 -0.34
C ARG A 54 -4.28 -15.80 -1.43
N GLY A 55 -4.00 -17.10 -1.59
CA GLY A 55 -4.65 -17.91 -2.60
C GLY A 55 -4.41 -17.33 -4.00
N ASN A 56 -5.48 -16.97 -4.70
CA ASN A 56 -5.41 -16.35 -6.03
C ASN A 56 -5.37 -14.81 -6.00
N GLN A 57 -5.41 -14.19 -4.81
CA GLN A 57 -5.30 -12.74 -4.65
C GLN A 57 -3.85 -12.37 -4.39
N SER A 58 -3.33 -11.41 -5.16
CA SER A 58 -2.00 -10.85 -4.98
C SER A 58 -2.04 -9.37 -5.28
N TYR A 59 -1.53 -8.56 -4.36
CA TYR A 59 -1.51 -7.11 -4.44
C TYR A 59 -0.09 -6.62 -4.24
N TYR A 60 0.31 -5.66 -5.07
CA TYR A 60 1.54 -4.90 -4.90
C TYR A 60 1.28 -3.46 -5.35
N LYS A 61 1.59 -2.49 -4.49
CA LYS A 61 1.40 -1.07 -4.75
C LYS A 61 2.60 -0.28 -4.27
N ASP A 62 3.13 0.55 -5.15
CA ASP A 62 4.11 1.58 -4.90
C ASP A 62 3.41 2.95 -4.84
N VAL A 63 3.02 3.35 -3.64
CA VAL A 63 2.27 4.60 -3.44
C VAL A 63 3.27 5.74 -3.27
N LYS A 64 3.36 6.60 -4.30
CA LYS A 64 4.11 7.86 -4.20
C LYS A 64 3.38 8.81 -3.26
N LEU A 65 4.04 9.16 -2.16
CA LEU A 65 3.53 10.11 -1.18
C LEU A 65 3.75 11.55 -1.69
N PRO A 66 2.85 12.49 -1.34
CA PRO A 66 2.98 13.90 -1.70
C PRO A 66 4.17 14.60 -1.04
N ARG A 67 4.73 13.98 0.01
CA ARG A 67 5.95 14.41 0.70
C ARG A 67 6.65 13.23 1.37
N PRO A 68 7.94 13.35 1.69
CA PRO A 68 8.63 12.41 2.56
C PRO A 68 7.94 12.28 3.91
N SER A 69 8.00 11.09 4.49
CA SER A 69 7.52 10.82 5.85
C SER A 69 8.68 10.33 6.72
N GLU A 70 8.64 10.71 8.00
CA GLU A 70 9.58 10.25 9.02
C GLU A 70 9.25 8.81 9.49
N GLY A 71 8.01 8.36 9.28
CA GLY A 71 7.61 7.01 9.65
C GLY A 71 6.11 6.72 9.54
N ILE A 72 5.78 5.45 9.76
CA ILE A 72 4.40 4.99 9.91
C ILE A 72 4.00 5.16 11.39
N SER A 73 2.94 5.94 11.63
CA SER A 73 2.42 6.23 12.97
C SER A 73 1.19 5.39 13.34
N GLY A 74 0.56 4.71 12.38
CA GLY A 74 -0.57 3.83 12.64
C GLY A 74 -1.02 3.01 11.43
N LYS A 75 -1.68 1.89 11.71
CA LYS A 75 -2.27 0.95 10.75
C LYS A 75 -3.63 0.50 11.28
N ILE A 76 -4.64 0.46 10.41
CA ILE A 76 -5.93 -0.17 10.68
C ILE A 76 -6.26 -1.06 9.47
N TYR A 77 -6.68 -2.30 9.71
CA TYR A 77 -7.21 -3.16 8.67
C TYR A 77 -8.59 -3.68 9.07
N ASN A 78 -9.59 -3.43 8.24
CA ASN A 78 -10.96 -3.88 8.52
C ASN A 78 -11.69 -4.16 7.21
N ASN A 79 -12.33 -5.34 7.12
CA ASN A 79 -13.17 -5.75 5.98
C ASN A 79 -12.51 -5.55 4.60
N GLY A 80 -11.22 -5.85 4.47
CA GLY A 80 -10.51 -5.71 3.20
C GLY A 80 -10.00 -4.30 2.93
N VAL A 81 -10.12 -3.35 3.85
CA VAL A 81 -9.60 -1.99 3.68
C VAL A 81 -8.45 -1.75 4.66
N LEU A 82 -7.29 -1.41 4.11
CA LEU A 82 -6.10 -1.01 4.86
C LEU A 82 -6.03 0.51 4.90
N GLU A 83 -5.88 1.07 6.09
CA GLU A 83 -5.55 2.46 6.32
C GLU A 83 -4.17 2.57 6.98
N VAL A 84 -3.28 3.37 6.39
CA VAL A 84 -1.94 3.66 6.91
C VAL A 84 -1.84 5.15 7.20
N THR A 85 -1.45 5.51 8.42
CA THR A 85 -1.18 6.90 8.81
C THR A 85 0.33 7.13 8.93
N LEU A 86 0.83 8.15 8.26
CA LEU A 86 2.25 8.53 8.19
C LEU A 86 2.44 9.96 8.74
N ASN A 87 3.63 10.24 9.30
CA ASN A 87 3.97 11.53 9.95
C ASN A 87 5.27 12.17 9.45
#